data_AF-A0A321LFA9-F1
#
_entry.id   AF-A0A321LFA9-F1
#
_cell.length_a   1.000
_cell.length_b   1.000
_cell.length_c   1.000
_cell.angle_alpha   90.00
_cell.angle_beta   90.00
_cell.angle_gamma   90.00
#
_symmetry.space_group_name_H-M   'P 1'
#
loop_
_entity.id
_entity.type
_entity.pdbx_description
1 polymer ?
#
loop_
_entity_poly.entity_id
_entity_poly.type
_entity_poly.pdbx_seq_one_letter_code
_entity_poly.pdbx_strand_id
1 'polypeptide(L)'
;MLRPRPVRSQIYLPVTVFGVVSSDWKFVLASGLVAYMIPYLLDLTLWKIPLELVTTVVAMMVTIAVLNVIRVGKKPHWLQHNVRALVQSADHRRRLPIDRIRGGRHWIRAG
;
A
#
# COMPACT_ATOMS: atom_id res chain seq x y z
N MET A 1 25.42 1.27 -35.29
CA MET A 1 25.42 0.66 -33.93
C MET A 1 24.89 1.68 -32.93
N LEU A 2 23.69 1.49 -32.39
CA LEU A 2 23.13 2.36 -31.34
C LEU A 2 23.72 1.94 -29.99
N ARG A 3 24.51 2.82 -29.35
CA ARG A 3 25.01 2.60 -28.00
C ARG A 3 23.85 2.84 -27.01
N PRO A 4 23.42 1.84 -26.22
CA PRO A 4 22.36 2.06 -25.24
C PRO A 4 22.85 3.09 -24.22
N ARG A 5 22.16 4.23 -24.13
CA ARG A 5 22.43 5.22 -23.08
C ARG A 5 21.83 4.68 -21.78
N PRO A 6 22.56 4.70 -20.65
CA PRO A 6 21.99 4.33 -19.36
C PRO A 6 20.82 5.28 -19.06
N VAL A 7 19.62 4.74 -18.96
CA VAL A 7 18.43 5.49 -18.57
C VAL A 7 18.64 5.91 -17.11
N ARG A 8 18.77 7.22 -16.85
CA ARG A 8 18.81 7.75 -15.48
C ARG A 8 17.50 7.37 -14.79
N SER A 9 17.60 6.66 -13.66
CA SER A 9 16.48 6.28 -12.79
C SER A 9 15.75 7.48 -12.13
N GLN A 10 16.11 8.72 -12.47
CA GLN A 10 15.54 9.94 -11.91
C GLN A 10 14.08 10.20 -12.33
N ILE A 11 13.48 9.36 -13.18
CA ILE A 11 12.07 9.53 -13.60
C ILE A 11 11.07 9.17 -12.48
N TYR A 12 11.50 8.47 -11.42
CA TYR A 12 10.64 8.10 -10.29
C TYR A 12 11.21 8.62 -8.96
N LEU A 13 11.37 9.93 -8.81
CA LEU A 13 11.40 10.49 -7.46
C LEU A 13 9.97 10.48 -6.91
N PRO A 14 9.70 9.71 -5.83
CA PRO A 14 8.35 9.68 -5.29
C PRO A 14 7.99 11.06 -4.73
N VAL A 15 6.93 11.66 -5.27
CA VAL A 15 6.42 12.93 -4.75
C VAL A 15 5.95 12.70 -3.31
N THR A 16 6.52 13.47 -2.39
CA THR A 16 6.14 13.47 -0.98
C THR A 16 5.24 14.67 -0.69
N VAL A 17 4.05 14.41 -0.18
CA VAL A 17 3.11 15.45 0.29
C VAL A 17 2.93 15.22 1.79
N PHE A 18 3.20 16.26 2.60
CA PHE A 18 3.22 16.16 4.07
C PHE A 18 4.12 15.03 4.62
N GLY A 19 5.26 14.75 3.97
CA GLY A 19 6.19 13.67 4.36
C GLY A 19 5.71 12.25 3.96
N VAL A 20 4.50 12.12 3.43
CA VAL A 20 3.94 10.86 2.93
C VAL A 20 4.23 10.73 1.45
N VAL A 21 4.76 9.58 1.02
CA VAL A 21 5.04 9.31 -0.40
C VAL A 21 3.72 9.03 -1.09
N SER A 22 3.56 9.47 -2.33
CA SER A 22 2.39 9.21 -3.18
C SER A 22 1.85 7.77 -3.11
N SER A 23 2.72 6.76 -3.08
CA SER A 23 2.35 5.34 -2.94
C SER A 23 1.64 4.97 -1.62
N ASP A 24 1.90 5.71 -0.54
CA ASP A 24 1.39 5.42 0.81
C ASP A 24 0.06 6.14 1.11
N TRP A 25 -0.36 7.09 0.26
CA TRP A 25 -1.62 7.84 0.43
C TRP A 25 -2.86 6.96 0.47
N LYS A 26 -2.83 5.80 -0.18
CA LYS A 26 -3.91 4.80 -0.09
C LYS A 26 -4.22 4.38 1.36
N PHE A 27 -3.21 4.35 2.24
CA PHE A 27 -3.41 3.99 3.65
C PHE A 27 -4.07 5.12 4.43
N VAL A 28 -3.71 6.37 4.13
CA VAL A 28 -4.32 7.58 4.72
C VAL A 28 -5.79 7.70 4.29
N LEU A 29 -6.09 7.44 3.02
CA LEU A 29 -7.46 7.45 2.50
C LEU A 29 -8.28 6.27 3.06
N ALA A 30 -7.69 5.07 3.13
CA ALA A 30 -8.36 3.92 3.71
C ALA A 30 -8.68 4.11 5.19
N SER A 31 -7.75 4.65 5.98
CA SER A 31 -8.01 4.94 7.40
C SER A 31 -9.03 6.04 7.58
N GLY A 32 -9.01 7.09 6.75
CA GLY A 32 -10.06 8.11 6.70
C GLY A 32 -11.43 7.52 6.42
N LEU A 33 -11.55 6.64 5.42
CA LEU A 33 -12.81 5.96 5.11
C LEU A 33 -13.30 5.10 6.29
N VAL A 34 -12.41 4.32 6.92
CA VAL A 34 -12.77 3.50 8.08
C VAL A 34 -13.22 4.38 9.25
N ALA A 35 -12.50 5.48 9.51
CA ALA A 35 -12.84 6.42 10.57
C ALA A 35 -14.13 7.20 10.31
N TYR A 36 -14.55 7.35 9.05
CA TYR A 36 -15.87 7.86 8.67
C TYR A 36 -16.96 6.83 8.97
N MET A 37 -16.72 5.57 8.57
CA MET A 37 -17.72 4.50 8.69
C MET A 37 -18.02 4.11 10.14
N ILE A 38 -17.02 4.15 11.04
CA ILE A 38 -17.19 3.79 12.46
C ILE A 38 -18.28 4.62 13.16
N PRO A 39 -18.20 5.96 13.22
CA PRO A 39 -19.22 6.78 13.87
C PRO A 39 -20.56 6.72 13.14
N TYR A 40 -20.56 6.57 11.81
CA TYR A 40 -21.78 6.39 11.03
C TYR A 40 -22.51 5.09 11.40
N LEU A 41 -21.80 3.96 11.49
CA LEU A 41 -22.37 2.66 11.84
C LEU A 41 -22.83 2.56 13.29
N LEU A 42 -22.17 3.31 14.19
CA LEU A 42 -22.46 3.31 15.62
C LEU A 42 -23.44 4.43 16.02
N ASP A 43 -23.94 5.21 15.05
CA ASP A 43 -24.80 6.40 15.24
C ASP A 43 -24.27 7.33 16.36
N LEU A 44 -22.94 7.48 16.41
CA LEU A 44 -22.26 8.18 17.48
C LEU A 44 -22.41 9.70 17.28
N THR A 45 -23.37 10.28 17.96
CA THR A 45 -23.54 11.73 18.08
C THR A 45 -22.96 12.22 19.39
N LEU A 46 -21.85 12.98 19.35
CA LEU A 46 -21.34 13.68 20.52
C LEU A 46 -21.90 15.09 20.52
N TRP A 47 -22.72 15.43 21.52
CA TRP A 47 -23.17 16.81 21.76
C TRP A 47 -23.76 17.56 20.54
N LYS A 48 -24.52 16.85 19.68
CA LYS A 48 -25.15 17.38 18.45
C LYS A 48 -24.18 17.77 17.32
N ILE A 49 -22.89 17.44 17.44
CA ILE A 49 -21.91 17.64 16.36
C ILE A 49 -21.79 16.32 15.60
N PRO A 50 -21.87 16.34 14.25
CA PRO A 50 -21.62 15.15 13.44
C PRO A 50 -20.17 14.73 13.62
N LEU A 51 -19.95 13.67 14.39
CA LEU A 51 -18.61 13.21 14.78
C LEU A 51 -17.80 12.64 13.63
N GLU A 52 -18.49 12.29 12.55
CA GLU A 52 -17.93 11.80 11.31
C GLU A 52 -16.79 12.68 10.78
N LEU A 53 -16.95 14.01 10.78
CA LEU A 53 -15.94 14.92 10.25
C LEU A 53 -14.74 15.06 11.18
N VAL A 54 -14.97 15.08 12.49
CA VAL A 54 -13.88 15.23 13.47
C VAL A 54 -13.03 13.96 13.52
N THR A 55 -13.69 12.80 13.60
CA THR A 55 -13.02 11.50 13.66
C THR A 55 -12.23 11.19 12.39
N THR A 56 -12.75 11.55 11.21
CA THR A 56 -12.03 11.39 9.94
C THR A 56 -10.76 12.23 9.88
N VAL A 57 -10.84 13.52 10.22
CA VAL A 57 -9.67 14.42 10.23
C VAL A 57 -8.63 13.95 11.23
N VAL A 58 -9.06 13.60 12.46
CA VAL A 58 -8.16 13.07 13.49
C VAL A 58 -7.51 11.78 13.03
N ALA A 59 -8.25 10.85 12.43
CA ALA A 59 -7.71 9.59 11.94
C ALA A 59 -6.70 9.80 10.81
N MET A 60 -6.94 10.73 9.88
CA MET A 60 -5.97 11.08 8.85
C MET A 60 -4.69 11.65 9.45
N MET A 61 -4.79 12.59 10.39
CA MET A 61 -3.64 13.17 11.10
C MET A 61 -2.84 12.11 11.85
N VAL A 62 -3.51 11.23 12.60
CA VAL A 62 -2.88 10.12 13.32
C VAL A 62 -2.19 9.18 12.34
N THR A 63 -2.84 8.85 11.22
CA THR A 63 -2.25 7.97 10.21
C THR A 63 -1.01 8.59 9.59
N ILE A 64 -1.05 9.88 9.24
CA ILE A 64 0.11 10.61 8.72
C ILE A 64 1.24 10.63 9.75
N ALA A 65 0.93 10.93 11.02
CA ALA A 65 1.92 10.94 12.10
C ALA A 65 2.57 9.57 12.30
N VAL A 66 1.76 8.50 12.37
CA VAL A 66 2.24 7.11 12.50
C VAL A 66 3.09 6.72 11.30
N LEU A 67 2.66 7.04 10.07
CA LEU A 67 3.43 6.77 8.86
C LEU A 67 4.76 7.52 8.87
N ASN A 68 4.77 8.77 9.34
CA ASN A 68 5.99 9.57 9.42
C ASN A 68 6.96 8.99 10.47
N VAL A 69 6.46 8.64 11.66
CA VAL A 69 7.26 8.01 12.75
C VAL A 69 7.84 6.66 12.31
N ILE A 70 7.02 5.76 11.75
CA ILE A 70 7.47 4.42 11.31
C ILE A 70 8.49 4.52 10.16
N ARG A 71 8.45 5.61 9.41
CA ARG A 71 9.30 5.83 8.24
C ARG A 71 10.65 6.45 8.56
N VAL A 72 10.84 7.04 9.74
CA VAL A 72 12.16 7.51 10.19
C VAL A 72 13.16 6.34 10.12
N GLY A 73 14.03 6.36 9.10
CA GLY A 73 15.05 5.32 8.84
C GLY A 73 14.69 4.19 7.86
N LYS A 74 13.50 4.17 7.23
CA LYS A 74 13.10 3.09 6.31
C LYS A 74 13.10 3.50 4.83
N LYS A 75 13.52 2.56 3.96
CA LYS A 75 13.58 2.75 2.50
C LYS A 75 12.19 3.06 1.89
N PRO A 76 12.12 3.83 0.79
CA PRO A 76 10.87 4.08 0.07
C PRO A 76 10.21 2.75 -0.37
N HIS A 77 8.87 2.67 -0.32
CA HIS A 77 8.04 1.48 -0.62
C HIS A 77 8.08 0.33 0.42
N TRP A 78 8.74 0.49 1.57
CA TRP A 78 8.79 -0.53 2.62
C TRP A 78 7.39 -1.01 3.06
N LEU A 79 6.44 -0.08 3.24
CA LEU A 79 5.11 -0.41 3.76
C LEU A 79 4.30 -1.25 2.77
N GLN A 80 4.32 -0.88 1.49
CA GLN A 80 3.73 -1.70 0.43
C GLN A 80 4.38 -3.08 0.36
N HIS A 81 5.70 -3.19 0.53
CA HIS A 81 6.39 -4.48 0.51
C HIS A 81 5.97 -5.37 1.69
N ASN A 82 5.83 -4.82 2.89
CA ASN A 82 5.36 -5.58 4.05
C ASN A 82 3.90 -6.00 3.92
N VAL A 83 3.01 -5.09 3.51
CA VAL A 83 1.61 -5.43 3.27
C VAL A 83 1.50 -6.50 2.18
N ARG A 84 2.27 -6.37 1.09
CA ARG A 84 2.30 -7.38 0.04
C ARG A 84 2.88 -8.70 0.54
N ALA A 85 3.89 -8.69 1.42
CA ALA A 85 4.45 -9.89 2.01
C ALA A 85 3.48 -10.59 2.98
N LEU A 86 2.62 -9.83 3.67
CA LEU A 86 1.54 -10.35 4.51
C LEU A 86 0.38 -10.94 3.67
N VAL A 87 0.01 -10.28 2.57
CA VAL A 87 -1.12 -10.68 1.71
C VAL A 87 -0.73 -11.79 0.73
N GLN A 88 0.54 -11.86 0.30
CA GLN A 88 1.01 -12.93 -0.59
C GLN A 88 1.27 -14.22 0.19
N SER A 89 0.33 -15.16 0.08
CA SER A 89 0.46 -16.56 0.51
C SER A 89 1.69 -17.22 -0.13
N ALA A 90 2.27 -18.20 0.56
CA ALA A 90 3.50 -18.90 0.16
C ALA A 90 3.45 -19.49 -1.27
N ASP A 91 2.25 -19.80 -1.78
CA ASP A 91 2.04 -20.34 -3.13
C ASP A 91 2.47 -19.41 -4.26
N HIS A 92 2.42 -18.09 -4.08
CA HIS A 92 2.85 -17.15 -5.12
C HIS A 92 4.37 -17.00 -5.19
N ARG A 93 5.10 -17.42 -4.15
CA ARG A 93 6.58 -17.36 -4.10
C ARG A 93 7.24 -18.51 -4.86
N ARG A 94 6.51 -19.60 -5.14
CA ARG A 94 7.03 -20.77 -5.87
C ARG A 94 6.82 -20.73 -7.38
N ARG A 95 6.06 -19.76 -7.91
CA ARG A 95 5.78 -19.68 -9.34
C ARG A 95 6.72 -18.68 -10.00
N LEU A 96 7.73 -19.21 -10.70
CA LEU A 96 8.53 -18.40 -11.61
C LEU A 96 7.61 -17.89 -12.74
N PRO A 97 7.80 -16.67 -13.27
CA PRO A 97 7.02 -16.17 -14.41
C PRO A 97 7.03 -17.10 -15.63
N ILE A 98 8.06 -17.94 -15.74
CA ILE A 98 8.22 -19.00 -16.74
C ILE A 98 7.16 -20.12 -16.62
N ASP A 99 6.68 -20.43 -15.42
CA ASP A 99 5.64 -21.45 -15.23
C ASP A 99 4.29 -21.03 -15.81
N ARG A 100 4.01 -19.72 -15.86
CA ARG A 100 2.78 -19.21 -16.47
C ARG A 100 2.77 -19.39 -17.99
N ILE A 101 3.94 -19.35 -18.61
CA ILE A 101 4.11 -19.52 -20.07
C ILE A 101 4.10 -21.02 -20.44
N ARG A 102 4.49 -21.90 -19.50
CA ARG A 102 4.55 -23.36 -19.69
C ARG A 102 3.31 -24.14 -19.24
N GLY A 103 2.22 -23.45 -18.86
CA GLY A 103 0.95 -24.04 -18.40
C GLY A 103 0.15 -24.85 -19.44
N GLY A 104 0.82 -25.51 -20.39
CA GLY A 104 0.21 -26.34 -21.43
C GLY A 104 0.93 -27.65 -21.72
N ARG A 105 1.90 -28.08 -20.90
CA ARG A 105 2.47 -29.44 -21.04
C ARG A 105 2.36 -30.20 -19.73
N HIS A 106 1.31 -31.01 -19.68
CA HIS A 106 1.06 -32.05 -18.69
C HIS A 106 2.06 -33.18 -18.94
N TRP A 107 3.17 -33.23 -18.19
CA TRP A 107 4.17 -34.29 -18.32
C TRP A 107 3.95 -35.42 -17.29
N ILE A 108 2.69 -35.79 -17.08
CA ILE A 108 2.37 -37.08 -16.47
C ILE A 108 2.18 -38.09 -17.61
N ARG A 109 3.29 -38.69 -18.01
CA ARG A 109 3.37 -40.04 -18.60
C ARG A 109 4.80 -40.51 -18.49
N ALA A 110 5.06 -41.37 -17.50
CA ALA A 110 5.91 -42.56 -17.58
C ALA A 110 6.23 -43.02 -16.14
N GLY A 111 5.85 -44.26 -15.83
CA GLY A 111 6.13 -44.94 -14.57
C GLY A 111 4.89 -45.59 -13.99
#